data_AF-A0A1I0BHC2-F1
#
_entry.id   AF-A0A1I0BHC2-F1
#
_cell.length_a   1.000
_cell.length_b   1.000
_cell.length_c   1.000
_cell.angle_alpha   90.00
_cell.angle_beta   90.00
_cell.angle_gamma   90.00
#
_symmetry.space_group_name_H-M   'P 1'
#
loop_
_entity.id
_entity.type
_entity.pdbx_description
1 polymer ?
#
loop_
_entity_poly.entity_id
_entity_poly.type
_entity_poly.pdbx_seq_one_letter_code
_entity_poly.pdbx_strand_id
1 'polypeptide(L)'
;MTFLTQLAPYFKSKHSLLKQIKHLETRINQLTSSLNTAEAELTTSQSTIKNNHELNLNLIKFAESLGLSQQTLNILSSNLVNEKIKVEEIQQNGVSTSSRQLIETMSYDLLELANKSKNTILTVENLKGSSEQIGAIISLIQQISSQTNLLALNAAIEAARAGSAGRGFAVVAGEVRSLAERSRIAAADINLLVKEIQTDTHNALDGISVLSTNATQSAQQGELTKSNIEQVLTLFHHMEEAIASTALRSFTELAKIDHLVFKFEVYKVFFGVSKKTEGEFANHTMCRLGKWYYDGEGKRYFAKLDGYAQMEKPHADVHKFGKAAVEKYHQGLIAEGIKDISLMETHSMDVLKCLEKMAISI
;
A
#
# COMPACT_ATOMS: atom_id res chain seq x y z
N MET A 1 6.38 123.23 24.40
CA MET A 1 5.63 122.02 24.81
C MET A 1 4.93 121.30 23.64
N THR A 2 5.16 121.71 22.39
CA THR A 2 4.47 121.22 21.16
C THR A 2 5.24 120.14 20.38
N PHE A 3 6.56 120.01 20.57
CA PHE A 3 7.39 119.03 19.85
C PHE A 3 7.33 117.62 20.46
N LEU A 4 7.22 117.52 21.80
CA LEU A 4 7.11 116.24 22.52
C LEU A 4 5.76 115.54 22.32
N THR A 5 4.69 116.31 22.12
CA THR A 5 3.34 115.78 21.84
C THR A 5 3.19 115.23 20.41
N GLN A 6 3.92 115.77 19.43
CA GLN A 6 3.95 115.23 18.06
C GLN A 6 4.76 113.92 17.93
N LEU A 7 5.69 113.65 18.85
CA LEU A 7 6.54 112.44 18.81
C LEU A 7 5.92 111.22 19.55
N ALA A 8 4.96 111.43 20.45
CA ALA A 8 4.33 110.35 21.23
C ALA A 8 3.64 109.24 20.39
N PRO A 9 2.94 109.54 19.26
CA PRO A 9 2.40 108.51 18.37
C PRO A 9 3.49 107.67 17.72
N TYR A 10 4.64 108.29 17.39
CA TYR A 10 5.79 107.62 16.80
C TYR A 10 6.44 106.64 17.77
N PHE A 11 6.61 107.01 19.05
CA PHE A 11 7.12 106.11 20.08
C PHE A 11 6.15 104.95 20.40
N LYS A 12 4.84 105.19 20.43
CA LYS A 12 3.83 104.12 20.57
C LYS A 12 3.84 103.16 19.38
N SER A 13 3.93 103.70 18.15
CA SER A 13 4.04 102.90 16.92
C SER A 13 5.33 102.06 16.92
N LYS A 14 6.48 102.66 17.25
CA LYS A 14 7.77 101.95 17.37
C LYS A 14 7.73 100.84 18.42
N HIS A 15 7.12 101.09 19.59
CA HIS A 15 6.96 100.06 20.62
C HIS A 15 6.02 98.91 20.18
N SER A 16 4.95 99.24 19.46
CA SER A 16 4.04 98.24 18.86
C SER A 16 4.75 97.38 17.81
N LEU A 17 5.54 98.01 16.92
CA LEU A 17 6.37 97.33 15.93
C LEU A 17 7.40 96.40 16.58
N LEU A 18 8.09 96.85 17.64
CA LEU A 18 9.03 96.00 18.39
C LEU A 18 8.35 94.80 19.04
N LYS A 19 7.12 94.95 19.57
CA LYS A 19 6.32 93.82 20.08
C LYS A 19 5.94 92.85 18.97
N GLN A 20 5.53 93.36 17.80
CA GLN A 20 5.22 92.54 16.63
C GLN A 20 6.44 91.77 16.13
N ILE A 21 7.61 92.42 16.05
CA ILE A 21 8.88 91.77 15.67
C ILE A 21 9.21 90.64 16.64
N LYS A 22 9.15 90.89 17.95
CA LYS A 22 9.43 89.85 18.96
C LYS A 22 8.43 88.68 18.91
N HIS A 23 7.17 88.97 18.61
CA HIS A 23 6.16 87.93 18.40
C HIS A 23 6.44 87.10 17.14
N LEU A 24 6.81 87.75 16.03
CA LEU A 24 7.21 87.10 14.79
C LEU A 24 8.47 86.26 14.98
N GLU A 25 9.49 86.75 15.68
CA GLU A 25 10.70 85.99 16.02
C GLU A 25 10.39 84.72 16.82
N THR A 26 9.52 84.83 17.82
CA THR A 26 9.07 83.68 18.62
C THR A 26 8.35 82.66 17.73
N ARG A 27 7.48 83.13 16.82
CA ARG A 27 6.72 82.29 15.91
C ARG A 27 7.60 81.64 14.83
N ILE A 28 8.62 82.34 14.34
CA ILE A 28 9.65 81.79 13.44
C ILE A 28 10.41 80.68 14.17
N ASN A 29 10.87 80.92 15.41
CA ASN A 29 11.58 79.89 16.18
C ASN A 29 10.72 78.65 16.44
N GLN A 30 9.43 78.82 16.74
CA GLN A 30 8.48 77.71 16.88
C GLN A 30 8.30 76.94 15.56
N LEU A 31 8.08 77.65 14.44
CA LEU A 31 7.93 77.03 13.12
C LEU A 31 9.19 76.29 12.68
N THR A 32 10.37 76.85 12.91
CA THR A 32 11.65 76.18 12.62
C THR A 32 11.80 74.91 13.45
N SER A 33 11.45 74.94 14.73
CA SER A 33 11.45 73.73 15.57
C SER A 33 10.48 72.67 15.04
N SER A 34 9.24 73.06 14.70
CA SER A 34 8.25 72.14 14.14
C SER A 34 8.69 71.57 12.78
N LEU A 35 9.34 72.38 11.93
CA LEU A 35 9.88 71.93 10.65
C LEU A 35 10.98 70.89 10.85
N ASN A 36 11.95 71.15 11.75
CA ASN A 36 13.02 70.20 12.06
C ASN A 36 12.46 68.87 12.59
N THR A 37 11.42 68.92 13.44
CA THR A 37 10.73 67.71 13.91
C THR A 37 10.05 66.96 12.76
N ALA A 38 9.30 67.67 11.91
CA ALA A 38 8.64 67.06 10.75
C ALA A 38 9.63 66.45 9.75
N GLU A 39 10.79 67.07 9.53
CA GLU A 39 11.86 66.53 8.68
C GLU A 39 12.49 65.27 9.28
N ALA A 40 12.69 65.23 10.59
CA ALA A 40 13.18 64.03 11.29
C ALA A 40 12.16 62.88 11.22
N GLU A 41 10.87 63.17 11.42
CA GLU A 41 9.78 62.21 11.27
C GLU A 41 9.66 61.70 9.83
N LEU A 42 9.76 62.59 8.83
CA LEU A 42 9.74 62.22 7.42
C LEU A 42 10.91 61.30 7.05
N THR A 43 12.12 61.63 7.49
CA THR A 43 13.33 60.81 7.26
C THR A 43 13.17 59.42 7.88
N THR A 44 12.61 59.37 9.10
CA THR A 44 12.31 58.10 9.78
C THR A 44 11.27 57.30 9.01
N SER A 45 10.18 57.93 8.60
CA SER A 45 9.10 57.29 7.84
C SER A 45 9.60 56.73 6.49
N GLN A 46 10.41 57.51 5.76
CA GLN A 46 11.03 57.06 4.50
C GLN A 46 11.94 55.84 4.70
N SER A 47 12.74 55.84 5.77
CA SER A 47 13.57 54.69 6.14
C SER A 47 12.72 53.45 6.46
N THR A 48 11.65 53.61 7.24
CA THR A 48 10.70 52.52 7.54
C THR A 48 10.04 51.97 6.28
N ILE A 49 9.58 52.83 5.37
CA ILE A 49 8.97 52.41 4.10
C ILE A 49 9.97 51.63 3.26
N LYS A 50 11.22 52.10 3.15
CA LYS A 50 12.28 51.40 2.42
C LYS A 50 12.56 50.03 3.01
N ASN A 51 12.74 49.93 4.34
CA ASN A 51 12.99 48.66 5.02
C ASN A 51 11.82 47.68 4.86
N ASN A 52 10.58 48.16 4.97
CA ASN A 52 9.40 47.35 4.73
C ASN A 52 9.30 46.87 3.27
N HIS A 53 9.68 47.70 2.30
CA HIS A 53 9.72 47.31 0.90
C HIS A 53 10.75 46.20 0.66
N GLU A 54 11.97 46.33 1.20
CA GLU A 54 12.99 45.28 1.11
C GLU A 54 12.55 43.98 1.80
N LEU A 55 11.88 44.06 2.96
CA LEU A 55 11.31 42.90 3.63
C LEU A 55 10.22 42.22 2.79
N ASN A 56 9.33 42.99 2.16
CA ASN A 56 8.29 42.46 1.26
C ASN A 56 8.90 41.72 0.07
N LEU A 57 10.01 42.21 -0.50
CA LEU A 57 10.73 41.50 -1.56
C LEU A 57 11.30 40.16 -1.09
N ASN A 58 11.80 40.08 0.15
CA ASN A 58 12.25 38.81 0.73
C ASN A 58 11.08 37.84 0.97
N LEU A 59 9.90 38.34 1.35
CA LEU A 59 8.69 37.52 1.46
C LEU A 59 8.27 36.90 0.12
N ILE A 60 8.51 37.58 -1.01
CA ILE A 60 8.23 37.02 -2.35
C ILE A 60 9.11 35.82 -2.63
N LYS A 61 10.42 35.91 -2.35
CA LYS A 61 11.36 34.78 -2.47
C LYS A 61 10.96 33.62 -1.56
N PHE A 62 10.49 33.93 -0.34
CA PHE A 62 9.93 32.91 0.55
C PHE A 62 8.70 32.22 -0.08
N ALA A 63 7.80 32.95 -0.74
CA ALA A 63 6.65 32.36 -1.41
C ALA A 63 7.02 31.47 -2.62
N GLU A 64 8.14 31.73 -3.30
CA GLU A 64 8.66 30.82 -4.33
C GLU A 64 8.95 29.43 -3.75
N SER A 65 9.47 29.35 -2.52
CA SER A 65 9.70 28.08 -1.82
C SER A 65 8.40 27.33 -1.48
N LEU A 66 7.31 28.06 -1.19
CA LEU A 66 5.97 27.47 -1.03
C LEU A 66 5.46 26.89 -2.36
N GLY A 67 5.73 27.57 -3.48
CA GLY A 67 5.42 27.06 -4.82
C GLY A 67 6.12 25.75 -5.15
N LEU A 68 7.40 25.62 -4.80
CA LEU A 68 8.14 24.35 -4.96
C LEU A 68 7.57 23.23 -4.08
N SER A 69 7.16 23.56 -2.85
CA SER A 69 6.52 22.61 -1.94
C SER A 69 5.16 22.14 -2.47
N GLN A 70 4.38 23.05 -3.05
CA GLN A 70 3.12 22.75 -3.73
C GLN A 70 3.32 21.75 -4.89
N GLN A 71 4.36 21.95 -5.72
CA GLN A 71 4.67 21.05 -6.83
C GLN A 71 5.04 19.65 -6.33
N THR A 72 5.87 19.57 -5.28
CA THR A 72 6.30 18.30 -4.69
C THR A 72 5.11 17.52 -4.12
N LEU A 73 4.22 18.18 -3.38
CA LEU A 73 3.00 17.54 -2.85
C LEU A 73 2.02 17.14 -3.95
N ASN A 74 1.94 17.90 -5.04
CA ASN A 74 1.10 17.52 -6.19
C ASN A 74 1.60 16.25 -6.88
N ILE A 75 2.93 16.07 -6.98
CA ILE A 75 3.54 14.82 -7.48
C ILE A 75 3.23 13.66 -6.51
N LEU A 76 3.41 13.87 -5.20
CA LEU A 76 3.07 12.86 -4.19
C LEU A 76 1.60 12.41 -4.29
N SER A 77 0.67 13.36 -4.38
CA SER A 77 -0.75 13.07 -4.53
C SER A 77 -1.04 12.26 -5.80
N SER A 78 -0.40 12.59 -6.91
CA SER A 78 -0.55 11.84 -8.17
C SER A 78 0.01 10.41 -8.05
N ASN A 79 1.14 10.24 -7.37
CA ASN A 79 1.73 8.92 -7.11
C ASN A 79 0.82 8.05 -6.23
N LEU A 80 0.19 8.64 -5.20
CA LEU A 80 -0.73 7.92 -4.32
C LEU A 80 -2.00 7.46 -5.05
N VAL A 81 -2.53 8.28 -5.96
CA VAL A 81 -3.65 7.86 -6.83
C VAL A 81 -3.25 6.69 -7.73
N ASN A 82 -2.06 6.74 -8.32
CA ASN A 82 -1.56 5.63 -9.14
C ASN A 82 -1.33 4.35 -8.32
N GLU A 83 -0.82 4.47 -7.10
CA GLU A 83 -0.59 3.32 -6.23
C GLU A 83 -1.91 2.69 -5.77
N LYS A 84 -2.93 3.51 -5.49
CA LYS A 84 -4.29 3.04 -5.22
C LYS A 84 -4.84 2.19 -6.37
N ILE A 85 -4.71 2.65 -7.61
CA ILE A 85 -5.18 1.92 -8.80
C ILE A 85 -4.48 0.55 -8.90
N LYS A 86 -3.17 0.48 -8.66
CA LYS A 86 -2.43 -0.80 -8.70
C LYS A 86 -2.90 -1.78 -7.63
N VAL A 87 -3.18 -1.31 -6.41
CA VAL A 87 -3.70 -2.18 -5.33
C VAL A 87 -5.09 -2.70 -5.70
N GLU A 88 -5.96 -1.85 -6.23
CA GLU A 88 -7.27 -2.25 -6.74
C GLU A 88 -7.16 -3.30 -7.87
N GLU A 89 -6.22 -3.14 -8.81
CA GLU A 89 -5.96 -4.12 -9.87
C GLU A 89 -5.51 -5.49 -9.32
N ILE A 90 -4.61 -5.51 -8.33
CA ILE A 90 -4.15 -6.75 -7.69
C ILE A 90 -5.32 -7.46 -7.00
N GLN A 91 -6.18 -6.69 -6.30
CA GLN A 91 -7.37 -7.21 -5.64
C GLN A 91 -8.36 -7.80 -6.66
N GLN A 92 -8.61 -7.10 -7.78
CA GLN A 92 -9.55 -7.53 -8.82
C GLN A 92 -9.06 -8.72 -9.64
N ASN A 93 -7.75 -8.82 -9.88
CA ASN A 93 -7.19 -9.92 -10.66
C ASN A 93 -7.40 -11.30 -10.01
N GLY A 94 -7.89 -11.36 -8.75
CA GLY A 94 -8.42 -12.59 -8.16
C GLY A 94 -7.39 -13.71 -8.02
N VAL A 95 -6.11 -13.41 -8.22
CA VAL A 95 -5.00 -14.37 -8.21
C VAL A 95 -4.96 -15.05 -6.85
N SER A 96 -5.04 -14.29 -5.76
CA SER A 96 -5.00 -14.84 -4.41
C SER A 96 -6.22 -15.74 -4.09
N THR A 97 -7.43 -15.37 -4.53
CA THR A 97 -8.64 -16.20 -4.32
C THR A 97 -8.58 -17.49 -5.13
N SER A 98 -8.20 -17.40 -6.39
CA SER A 98 -8.05 -18.55 -7.28
C SER A 98 -6.93 -19.48 -6.81
N SER A 99 -5.78 -18.92 -6.38
CA SER A 99 -4.68 -19.66 -5.78
C SER A 99 -5.10 -20.38 -4.50
N ARG A 100 -5.87 -19.72 -3.62
CA ARG A 100 -6.41 -20.35 -2.42
C ARG A 100 -7.28 -21.56 -2.77
N GLN A 101 -8.20 -21.42 -3.71
CA GLN A 101 -9.09 -22.52 -4.12
C GLN A 101 -8.32 -23.69 -4.76
N LEU A 102 -7.33 -23.39 -5.60
CA LEU A 102 -6.45 -24.40 -6.20
C LEU A 102 -5.67 -25.18 -5.14
N ILE A 103 -5.11 -24.48 -4.14
CA ILE A 103 -4.36 -25.12 -3.05
C ILE A 103 -5.28 -25.97 -2.18
N GLU A 104 -6.49 -25.49 -1.87
CA GLU A 104 -7.46 -26.25 -1.08
C GLU A 104 -7.89 -27.55 -1.79
N THR A 105 -8.13 -27.48 -3.09
CA THR A 105 -8.43 -28.65 -3.92
C THR A 105 -7.23 -29.60 -3.96
N MET A 106 -6.02 -29.07 -4.16
CA MET A 106 -4.79 -29.86 -4.17
C MET A 106 -4.52 -30.56 -2.83
N SER A 107 -4.70 -29.87 -1.70
CA SER A 107 -4.58 -30.48 -0.37
C SER A 107 -5.56 -31.63 -0.19
N TYR A 108 -6.81 -31.46 -0.63
CA TYR A 108 -7.82 -32.51 -0.59
C TYR A 108 -7.41 -33.73 -1.44
N ASP A 109 -7.02 -33.52 -2.69
CA ASP A 109 -6.62 -34.59 -3.62
C ASP A 109 -5.40 -35.37 -3.08
N LEU A 110 -4.45 -34.69 -2.45
CA LEU A 110 -3.27 -35.31 -1.83
C LEU A 110 -3.63 -36.16 -0.61
N LEU A 111 -4.58 -35.72 0.21
CA LEU A 111 -5.09 -36.53 1.33
C LEU A 111 -5.88 -37.75 0.82
N GLU A 112 -6.66 -37.59 -0.25
CA GLU A 112 -7.32 -38.72 -0.91
C GLU A 112 -6.31 -39.71 -1.47
N LEU A 113 -5.23 -39.22 -2.10
CA LEU A 113 -4.13 -40.05 -2.61
C LEU A 113 -3.42 -40.83 -1.50
N ALA A 114 -3.16 -40.21 -0.34
CA ALA A 114 -2.58 -40.88 0.81
C ALA A 114 -3.51 -42.01 1.32
N ASN A 115 -4.82 -41.76 1.40
CA ASN A 115 -5.80 -42.78 1.78
C ASN A 115 -5.89 -43.92 0.76
N LYS A 116 -5.91 -43.62 -0.55
CA LYS A 116 -5.89 -44.65 -1.60
C LYS A 116 -4.60 -45.48 -1.54
N SER A 117 -3.46 -44.84 -1.30
CA SER A 117 -2.17 -45.52 -1.13
C SER A 117 -2.21 -46.52 0.04
N LYS A 118 -2.84 -46.16 1.16
CA LYS A 118 -3.04 -47.06 2.31
C LYS A 118 -3.86 -48.31 1.94
N ASN A 119 -4.91 -48.16 1.14
CA ASN A 119 -5.71 -49.29 0.66
C ASN A 119 -4.92 -50.18 -0.32
N THR A 120 -4.09 -49.58 -1.17
CA THR A 120 -3.19 -50.33 -2.07
C THR A 120 -2.15 -51.12 -1.28
N ILE A 121 -1.57 -50.55 -0.22
CA ILE A 121 -0.65 -51.26 0.70
C ILE A 121 -1.30 -52.55 1.20
N LEU A 122 -2.53 -52.49 1.74
CA LEU A 122 -3.23 -53.67 2.24
C LEU A 122 -3.44 -54.74 1.15
N THR A 123 -3.73 -54.31 -0.07
CA THR A 123 -3.93 -55.23 -1.21
C THR A 123 -2.63 -55.92 -1.61
N VAL A 124 -1.52 -55.18 -1.63
CA VAL A 124 -0.20 -55.69 -1.98
C VAL A 124 0.36 -56.57 -0.85
N GLU A 125 0.07 -56.27 0.42
CA GLU A 125 0.39 -57.14 1.57
C GLU A 125 -0.34 -58.49 1.46
N ASN A 126 -1.61 -58.50 1.05
CA ASN A 126 -2.34 -59.75 0.81
C ASN A 126 -1.72 -60.58 -0.33
N LEU A 127 -1.26 -59.91 -1.40
CA LEU A 127 -0.55 -60.56 -2.50
C LEU A 127 0.79 -61.16 -2.03
N LYS A 128 1.53 -60.43 -1.20
CA LYS A 128 2.77 -60.91 -0.57
C LYS A 128 2.51 -62.20 0.22
N GLY A 129 1.50 -62.19 1.10
CA GLY A 129 1.13 -63.37 1.88
C GLY A 129 0.71 -64.56 1.01
N SER A 130 -0.07 -64.32 -0.05
CA SER A 130 -0.46 -65.36 -1.01
C SER A 130 0.74 -65.93 -1.76
N SER A 131 1.70 -65.09 -2.16
CA SER A 131 2.93 -65.52 -2.84
C SER A 131 3.86 -66.33 -1.93
N GLU A 132 3.97 -65.96 -0.65
CA GLU A 132 4.69 -66.74 0.36
C GLU A 132 4.06 -68.14 0.55
N GLN A 133 2.73 -68.22 0.61
CA GLN A 133 2.01 -69.49 0.69
C GLN A 133 2.26 -70.38 -0.55
N ILE A 134 2.19 -69.80 -1.75
CA ILE A 134 2.49 -70.52 -2.99
C ILE A 134 3.94 -71.03 -2.98
N GLY A 135 4.90 -70.20 -2.57
CA GLY A 135 6.31 -70.60 -2.45
C GLY A 135 6.53 -71.80 -1.52
N ALA A 136 5.78 -71.86 -0.40
CA ALA A 136 5.80 -73.01 0.51
C ALA A 136 5.23 -74.28 -0.15
N ILE A 137 4.13 -74.16 -0.90
CA ILE A 137 3.53 -75.29 -1.65
C ILE A 137 4.49 -75.80 -2.73
N ILE A 138 5.13 -74.91 -3.48
CA ILE A 138 6.09 -75.29 -4.52
C ILE A 138 7.31 -76.00 -3.92
N SER A 139 7.81 -75.53 -2.77
CA SER A 139 8.88 -76.20 -2.04
C SER A 139 8.48 -77.61 -1.60
N LEU A 140 7.25 -77.81 -1.15
CA LEU A 140 6.71 -79.13 -0.83
C LEU A 140 6.62 -80.04 -2.08
N ILE A 141 6.18 -79.51 -3.22
CA ILE A 141 6.12 -80.27 -4.48
C ILE A 141 7.53 -80.71 -4.93
N GLN A 142 8.55 -79.87 -4.76
CA GLN A 142 9.94 -80.26 -5.04
C GLN A 142 10.41 -81.39 -4.12
N GLN A 143 10.06 -81.33 -2.83
CA GLN A 143 10.37 -82.40 -1.87
C GLN A 143 9.67 -83.71 -2.24
N ILE A 144 8.37 -83.66 -2.53
CA ILE A 144 7.58 -84.84 -2.96
C ILE A 144 8.17 -85.41 -4.25
N SER A 145 8.42 -84.59 -5.27
CA SER A 145 8.98 -85.04 -6.55
C SER A 145 10.35 -85.70 -6.37
N SER A 146 11.19 -85.16 -5.47
CA SER A 146 12.48 -85.75 -5.15
C SER A 146 12.34 -87.11 -4.43
N GLN A 147 11.40 -87.22 -3.49
CA GLN A 147 11.08 -88.49 -2.82
C GLN A 147 10.51 -89.52 -3.81
N THR A 148 9.58 -89.12 -4.68
CA THR A 148 9.01 -89.99 -5.72
C THR A 148 10.08 -90.48 -6.69
N ASN A 149 11.01 -89.61 -7.09
CA ASN A 149 12.14 -89.98 -7.94
C ASN A 149 13.05 -91.04 -7.26
N LEU A 150 13.32 -90.90 -5.96
CA LEU A 150 14.06 -91.89 -5.17
C LEU A 150 13.31 -93.22 -5.01
N LEU A 151 12.00 -93.16 -4.74
CA LEU A 151 11.15 -94.36 -4.65
C LEU A 151 11.09 -95.10 -6.00
N ALA A 152 10.93 -94.37 -7.10
CA ALA A 152 10.92 -94.93 -8.45
C ALA A 152 12.28 -95.54 -8.83
N LEU A 153 13.38 -94.93 -8.40
CA LEU A 153 14.72 -95.49 -8.56
C LEU A 153 14.86 -96.83 -7.81
N ASN A 154 14.44 -96.88 -6.55
CA ASN A 154 14.48 -98.12 -5.77
C ASN A 154 13.60 -99.22 -6.39
N ALA A 155 12.41 -98.86 -6.89
CA ALA A 155 11.52 -99.78 -7.59
C ALA A 155 12.13 -100.29 -8.91
N ALA A 156 12.82 -99.43 -9.67
CA ALA A 156 13.50 -99.81 -10.90
C ALA A 156 14.67 -100.79 -10.61
N ILE A 157 15.41 -100.59 -9.52
CA ILE A 157 16.47 -101.49 -9.07
C ILE A 157 15.89 -102.86 -8.71
N GLU A 158 14.81 -102.90 -7.92
CA GLU A 158 14.20 -104.17 -7.50
C GLU A 158 13.53 -104.91 -8.68
N ALA A 159 12.93 -104.17 -9.62
CA ALA A 159 12.38 -104.72 -10.85
C ALA A 159 13.47 -105.34 -11.75
N ALA A 160 14.66 -104.73 -11.82
CA ALA A 160 15.81 -105.32 -12.50
C ALA A 160 16.30 -106.59 -11.79
N ARG A 161 16.24 -106.62 -10.46
CA ARG A 161 16.63 -107.77 -9.63
C ARG A 161 15.71 -108.98 -9.81
N ALA A 162 14.42 -108.75 -10.07
CA ALA A 162 13.43 -109.79 -10.37
C ALA A 162 13.53 -110.38 -11.79
N GLY A 163 14.48 -109.92 -12.63
CA GLY A 163 14.77 -110.49 -13.94
C GLY A 163 13.58 -110.44 -14.91
N SER A 164 13.21 -111.58 -15.51
CA SER A 164 12.17 -111.65 -16.54
C SER A 164 10.76 -111.33 -16.01
N ALA A 165 10.49 -111.59 -14.73
CA ALA A 165 9.21 -111.30 -14.05
C ALA A 165 9.03 -109.80 -13.72
N GLY A 166 10.12 -109.06 -13.57
CA GLY A 166 10.11 -107.64 -13.21
C GLY A 166 10.05 -106.65 -14.39
N ARG A 167 10.13 -107.11 -15.64
CA ARG A 167 10.23 -106.23 -16.83
C ARG A 167 9.10 -105.21 -16.95
N GLY A 168 7.85 -105.60 -16.67
CA GLY A 168 6.72 -104.66 -16.69
C GLY A 168 6.84 -103.57 -15.61
N PHE A 169 7.26 -103.96 -14.41
CA PHE A 169 7.51 -103.02 -13.30
C PHE A 169 8.68 -102.08 -13.56
N ALA A 170 9.73 -102.54 -14.26
CA ALA A 170 10.88 -101.72 -14.61
C ALA A 170 10.49 -100.57 -15.56
N VAL A 171 9.61 -100.83 -16.53
CA VAL A 171 9.08 -99.79 -17.44
C VAL A 171 8.26 -98.76 -16.68
N VAL A 172 7.35 -99.20 -15.81
CA VAL A 172 6.53 -98.30 -14.99
C VAL A 172 7.39 -97.47 -14.04
N ALA A 173 8.38 -98.08 -13.39
CA ALA A 173 9.31 -97.36 -12.51
C ALA A 173 10.15 -96.31 -13.26
N GLY A 174 10.56 -96.61 -14.51
CA GLY A 174 11.23 -95.65 -15.38
C GLY A 174 10.34 -94.45 -15.74
N GLU A 175 9.06 -94.69 -16.05
CA GLU A 175 8.10 -93.62 -16.36
C GLU A 175 7.78 -92.76 -15.14
N VAL A 176 7.56 -93.38 -13.97
CA VAL A 176 7.34 -92.64 -12.71
C VAL A 176 8.56 -91.79 -12.36
N ARG A 177 9.77 -92.31 -12.58
CA ARG A 177 11.02 -91.56 -12.37
C ARG A 177 11.10 -90.35 -13.31
N SER A 178 10.80 -90.55 -14.60
CA SER A 178 10.76 -89.47 -15.59
C SER A 178 9.74 -88.38 -15.23
N LEU A 179 8.53 -88.79 -14.81
CA LEU A 179 7.46 -87.87 -14.39
C LEU A 179 7.86 -87.08 -13.13
N ALA A 180 8.51 -87.73 -12.17
CA ALA A 180 8.99 -87.10 -10.95
C ALA A 180 10.08 -86.05 -11.25
N GLU A 181 11.01 -86.36 -12.16
CA GLU A 181 12.04 -85.39 -12.58
C GLU A 181 11.45 -84.21 -13.34
N ARG A 182 10.51 -84.44 -14.26
CA ARG A 182 9.78 -83.37 -14.96
C ARG A 182 9.00 -82.48 -13.98
N SER A 183 8.37 -83.07 -12.97
CA SER A 183 7.64 -82.34 -11.92
C SER A 183 8.59 -81.49 -11.07
N ARG A 184 9.78 -82.02 -10.75
CA ARG A 184 10.83 -81.29 -10.04
C ARG A 184 11.33 -80.08 -10.81
N ILE A 185 11.59 -80.23 -12.11
CA ILE A 185 12.02 -79.14 -12.99
C ILE A 185 10.92 -78.08 -13.09
N ALA A 186 9.68 -78.47 -13.39
CA ALA A 186 8.55 -77.54 -13.47
C ALA A 186 8.32 -76.79 -12.16
N ALA A 187 8.43 -77.46 -11.00
CA ALA A 187 8.34 -76.81 -9.70
C ALA A 187 9.50 -75.83 -9.45
N ALA A 188 10.72 -76.12 -9.94
CA ALA A 188 11.83 -75.18 -9.87
C ALA A 188 11.60 -73.92 -10.71
N ASP A 189 11.06 -74.06 -11.92
CA ASP A 189 10.72 -72.93 -12.77
C ASP A 189 9.63 -72.05 -12.15
N ILE A 190 8.57 -72.65 -11.58
CA ILE A 190 7.52 -71.91 -10.87
C ILE A 190 8.09 -71.20 -9.63
N ASN A 191 9.03 -71.82 -8.90
CA ASN A 191 9.66 -71.20 -7.74
C ASN A 191 10.43 -69.93 -8.10
N LEU A 192 11.06 -69.88 -9.28
CA LEU A 192 11.72 -68.68 -9.77
C LEU A 192 10.71 -67.55 -10.02
N LEU A 193 9.59 -67.85 -10.68
CA LEU A 193 8.51 -66.89 -10.92
C LEU A 193 7.89 -66.37 -9.61
N VAL A 194 7.71 -67.24 -8.62
CA VAL A 194 7.19 -66.85 -7.30
C VAL A 194 8.15 -65.90 -6.59
N LYS A 195 9.46 -66.16 -6.66
CA LYS A 195 10.48 -65.26 -6.10
C LYS A 195 10.47 -63.89 -6.78
N GLU A 196 10.33 -63.85 -8.09
CA GLU A 196 10.21 -62.60 -8.85
C GLU A 196 8.97 -61.81 -8.39
N ILE A 197 7.81 -62.47 -8.28
CA ILE A 197 6.60 -61.86 -7.73
C ILE A 197 6.83 -61.32 -6.32
N GLN A 198 7.51 -62.06 -5.44
CA GLN A 198 7.82 -61.60 -4.08
C GLN A 198 8.68 -60.34 -4.08
N THR A 199 9.71 -60.29 -4.93
CA THR A 199 10.56 -59.10 -5.11
C THR A 199 9.76 -57.91 -5.63
N ASP A 200 8.95 -58.10 -6.67
CA ASP A 200 8.12 -57.03 -7.24
C ASP A 200 7.11 -56.49 -6.23
N THR A 201 6.51 -57.39 -5.44
CA THR A 201 5.55 -57.03 -4.39
C THR A 201 6.23 -56.22 -3.28
N HIS A 202 7.46 -56.59 -2.90
CA HIS A 202 8.24 -55.82 -1.92
C HIS A 202 8.58 -54.42 -2.44
N ASN A 203 9.08 -54.32 -3.67
CA ASN A 203 9.39 -53.03 -4.31
C ASN A 203 8.14 -52.14 -4.43
N ALA A 204 6.98 -52.74 -4.75
CA ALA A 204 5.71 -52.03 -4.80
C ALA A 204 5.30 -51.46 -3.43
N LEU A 205 5.44 -52.23 -2.35
CA LEU A 205 5.15 -51.76 -0.99
C LEU A 205 6.01 -50.55 -0.61
N ASP A 206 7.31 -50.62 -0.88
CA ASP A 206 8.24 -49.52 -0.58
C ASP A 206 7.87 -48.26 -1.39
N GLY A 207 7.59 -48.41 -2.68
CA GLY A 207 7.18 -47.31 -3.56
C GLY A 207 5.87 -46.65 -3.11
N ILE A 208 4.86 -47.43 -2.75
CA ILE A 208 3.56 -46.91 -2.29
C ILE A 208 3.69 -46.24 -0.92
N SER A 209 4.52 -46.78 -0.02
CA SER A 209 4.80 -46.17 1.29
C SER A 209 5.44 -44.79 1.17
N VAL A 210 6.44 -44.65 0.30
CA VAL A 210 7.05 -43.36 -0.03
C VAL A 210 6.02 -42.40 -0.64
N LEU A 211 5.21 -42.87 -1.59
CA LEU A 211 4.15 -42.08 -2.21
C LEU A 211 3.15 -41.54 -1.18
N SER A 212 2.69 -42.39 -0.26
CA SER A 212 1.76 -42.01 0.81
C SER A 212 2.34 -40.95 1.75
N THR A 213 3.63 -41.09 2.09
CA THR A 213 4.34 -40.14 2.94
C THR A 213 4.48 -38.79 2.23
N ASN A 214 4.91 -38.80 0.97
CA ASN A 214 5.06 -37.58 0.15
C ASN A 214 3.73 -36.86 -0.06
N ALA A 215 2.64 -37.61 -0.28
CA ALA A 215 1.31 -37.04 -0.43
C ALA A 215 0.86 -36.32 0.86
N THR A 216 1.08 -36.93 2.02
CA THR A 216 0.76 -36.33 3.33
C THR A 216 1.58 -35.07 3.59
N GLN A 217 2.88 -35.10 3.33
CA GLN A 217 3.76 -33.94 3.48
C GLN A 217 3.35 -32.80 2.53
N SER A 218 3.00 -33.13 1.29
CA SER A 218 2.58 -32.15 0.28
C SER A 218 1.25 -31.50 0.68
N ALA A 219 0.32 -32.25 1.27
CA ALA A 219 -0.93 -31.70 1.81
C ALA A 219 -0.68 -30.71 2.96
N GLN A 220 0.24 -31.05 3.88
CA GLN A 220 0.65 -30.13 4.96
C GLN A 220 1.29 -28.84 4.40
N GLN A 221 2.13 -28.97 3.37
CA GLN A 221 2.71 -27.82 2.68
C GLN A 221 1.64 -26.96 1.98
N GLY A 222 0.58 -27.60 1.45
CA GLY A 222 -0.61 -26.92 0.93
C GLY A 222 -1.28 -26.03 1.99
N GLU A 223 -1.50 -26.55 3.20
CA GLU A 223 -2.09 -25.77 4.32
C GLU A 223 -1.23 -24.58 4.73
N LEU A 224 0.10 -24.74 4.80
CA LEU A 224 1.01 -23.62 5.05
C LEU A 224 0.92 -22.55 3.95
N THR A 225 0.85 -22.99 2.70
CA THR A 225 0.74 -22.09 1.55
C THR A 225 -0.60 -21.33 1.57
N LYS A 226 -1.69 -21.99 1.96
CA LYS A 226 -3.01 -21.36 2.17
C LYS A 226 -2.93 -20.27 3.23
N SER A 227 -2.32 -20.53 4.39
CA SER A 227 -2.13 -19.54 5.46
C SER A 227 -1.31 -18.32 4.97
N ASN A 228 -0.24 -18.56 4.21
CA ASN A 228 0.56 -17.47 3.64
C ASN A 228 -0.25 -16.59 2.66
N ILE A 229 -1.13 -17.18 1.86
CA ILE A 229 -2.02 -16.42 0.97
C ILE A 229 -3.00 -15.55 1.76
N GLU A 230 -3.56 -16.07 2.86
CA GLU A 230 -4.44 -15.28 3.74
C GLU A 230 -3.71 -14.09 4.39
N GLN A 231 -2.44 -14.29 4.78
CA GLN A 231 -1.60 -13.19 5.28
C GLN A 231 -1.33 -12.14 4.21
N VAL A 232 -1.01 -12.57 2.98
CA VAL A 232 -0.81 -11.66 1.84
C VAL A 232 -2.07 -10.86 1.53
N LEU A 233 -3.24 -11.48 1.55
CA LEU A 233 -4.54 -10.79 1.38
C LEU A 233 -4.79 -9.75 2.48
N THR A 234 -4.45 -10.08 3.73
CA THR A 234 -4.57 -9.14 4.85
C THR A 234 -3.63 -7.93 4.67
N LEU A 235 -2.40 -8.18 4.22
CA LEU A 235 -1.44 -7.10 3.93
C LEU A 235 -1.90 -6.19 2.80
N PHE A 236 -2.56 -6.71 1.77
CA PHE A 236 -3.15 -5.88 0.71
C PHE A 236 -4.24 -4.95 1.26
N HIS A 237 -5.09 -5.44 2.15
CA HIS A 237 -6.12 -4.61 2.77
C HIS A 237 -5.52 -3.49 3.63
N HIS A 238 -4.52 -3.80 4.48
CA HIS A 238 -3.83 -2.76 5.25
C HIS A 238 -3.12 -1.73 4.36
N MET A 239 -2.58 -2.17 3.22
CA MET A 239 -1.95 -1.26 2.26
C MET A 239 -2.97 -0.35 1.58
N GLU A 240 -4.15 -0.87 1.24
CA GLU A 240 -5.27 -0.07 0.72
C GLU A 240 -5.67 1.04 1.71
N GLU A 241 -5.86 0.69 2.98
CA GLU A 241 -6.19 1.65 4.05
C GLU A 241 -5.09 2.71 4.22
N ALA A 242 -3.82 2.28 4.28
CA ALA A 242 -2.68 3.17 4.43
C ALA A 242 -2.52 4.13 3.25
N ILE A 243 -2.73 3.66 2.02
CA ILE A 243 -2.71 4.51 0.82
C ILE A 243 -3.86 5.51 0.87
N ALA A 244 -5.07 5.07 1.22
CA ALA A 244 -6.24 5.96 1.31
C ALA A 244 -6.05 7.07 2.36
N SER A 245 -5.56 6.72 3.55
CA SER A 245 -5.26 7.70 4.61
C SER A 245 -4.14 8.66 4.18
N THR A 246 -3.07 8.14 3.59
CA THR A 246 -1.95 8.97 3.09
C THR A 246 -2.40 9.88 1.94
N ALA A 247 -3.25 9.41 1.04
CA ALA A 247 -3.80 10.20 -0.07
C ALA A 247 -4.64 11.37 0.45
N LEU A 248 -5.53 11.12 1.42
CA LEU A 248 -6.29 12.19 2.05
C LEU A 248 -5.36 13.21 2.73
N ARG A 249 -4.42 12.74 3.54
CA ARG A 249 -3.48 13.64 4.24
C ARG A 249 -2.66 14.47 3.25
N SER A 250 -2.10 13.85 2.21
CA SER A 250 -1.39 14.54 1.13
C SER A 250 -2.27 15.59 0.44
N PHE A 251 -3.53 15.26 0.16
CA PHE A 251 -4.49 16.20 -0.42
C PHE A 251 -4.76 17.38 0.52
N THR A 252 -4.98 17.13 1.82
CA THR A 252 -5.23 18.20 2.80
C THR A 252 -4.04 19.15 2.90
N GLU A 253 -2.82 18.64 2.92
CA GLU A 253 -1.61 19.48 2.93
C GLU A 253 -1.48 20.30 1.63
N LEU A 254 -1.76 19.69 0.49
CA LEU A 254 -1.76 20.41 -0.79
C LEU A 254 -2.81 21.52 -0.83
N ALA A 255 -4.01 21.27 -0.32
CA ALA A 255 -5.07 22.27 -0.22
C ALA A 255 -4.68 23.42 0.72
N LYS A 256 -4.00 23.14 1.84
CA LYS A 256 -3.47 24.18 2.75
C LYS A 256 -2.45 25.07 2.03
N ILE A 257 -1.50 24.48 1.30
CA ILE A 257 -0.51 25.25 0.53
C ILE A 257 -1.17 26.05 -0.59
N ASP A 258 -2.14 25.50 -1.31
CA ASP A 258 -2.90 26.24 -2.32
C ASP A 258 -3.54 27.51 -1.75
N HIS A 259 -4.07 27.44 -0.53
CA HIS A 259 -4.65 28.59 0.16
C HIS A 259 -3.59 29.57 0.64
N LEU A 260 -2.42 29.11 1.12
CA LEU A 260 -1.30 30.00 1.44
C LEU A 260 -0.85 30.77 0.20
N VAL A 261 -0.71 30.10 -0.94
CA VAL A 261 -0.36 30.73 -2.22
C VAL A 261 -1.45 31.73 -2.65
N PHE A 262 -2.73 31.36 -2.56
CA PHE A 262 -3.85 32.26 -2.86
C PHE A 262 -3.80 33.54 -2.01
N LYS A 263 -3.69 33.40 -0.68
CA LYS A 263 -3.61 34.54 0.24
C LYS A 263 -2.38 35.40 -0.04
N PHE A 264 -1.24 34.77 -0.32
CA PHE A 264 -0.02 35.50 -0.64
C PHE A 264 -0.15 36.29 -1.95
N GLU A 265 -0.87 35.78 -2.96
CA GLU A 265 -1.19 36.53 -4.16
C GLU A 265 -2.05 37.77 -3.88
N VAL A 266 -2.97 37.71 -2.90
CA VAL A 266 -3.72 38.89 -2.42
C VAL A 266 -2.76 39.88 -1.74
N TYR A 267 -1.88 39.42 -0.84
CA TYR A 267 -0.89 40.29 -0.20
C TYR A 267 0.05 40.96 -1.20
N LYS A 268 0.46 40.27 -2.27
CA LYS A 268 1.29 40.85 -3.34
C LYS A 268 0.64 42.05 -4.03
N VAL A 269 -0.69 42.09 -4.14
CA VAL A 269 -1.42 43.27 -4.64
C VAL A 269 -1.25 44.43 -3.66
N PHE A 270 -1.46 44.19 -2.36
CA PHE A 270 -1.32 45.21 -1.32
C PHE A 270 0.13 45.70 -1.11
N PHE A 271 1.12 44.85 -1.40
CA PHE A 271 2.54 45.23 -1.44
C PHE A 271 2.90 46.05 -2.68
N GLY A 272 2.00 46.22 -3.64
CA GLY A 272 2.22 46.96 -4.88
C GLY A 272 3.13 46.25 -5.89
N VAL A 273 3.38 44.95 -5.70
CA VAL A 273 4.24 44.15 -6.59
C VAL A 273 3.45 43.30 -7.60
N SER A 274 2.14 43.17 -7.41
CA SER A 274 1.21 42.50 -8.33
C SER A 274 0.12 43.47 -8.76
N LYS A 275 -0.24 43.42 -10.04
CA LYS A 275 -1.35 44.21 -10.61
C LYS A 275 -2.61 43.38 -10.84
N LYS A 276 -2.67 42.16 -10.31
CA LYS A 276 -3.83 41.29 -10.47
C LYS A 276 -5.09 41.97 -9.99
N THR A 277 -6.15 41.82 -10.78
CA THR A 277 -7.52 42.23 -10.47
C THR A 277 -8.28 41.08 -9.83
N GLU A 278 -9.39 41.39 -9.17
CA GLU A 278 -10.24 40.40 -8.51
C GLU A 278 -10.76 39.31 -9.46
N GLY A 279 -10.94 39.64 -10.75
CA GLY A 279 -11.35 38.70 -11.79
C GLY A 279 -10.32 37.61 -12.12
N GLU A 280 -9.03 37.85 -11.83
CA GLU A 280 -7.93 36.91 -12.09
C GLU A 280 -7.77 35.87 -10.96
N PHE A 281 -8.45 36.06 -9.83
CA PHE A 281 -8.47 35.10 -8.73
C PHE A 281 -9.57 34.08 -8.94
N ALA A 282 -9.23 32.79 -8.81
CA ALA A 282 -10.19 31.71 -8.94
C ALA A 282 -11.32 31.85 -7.91
N ASN A 283 -12.55 31.48 -8.33
CA ASN A 283 -13.65 31.27 -7.38
C ASN A 283 -13.41 29.99 -6.56
N HIS A 284 -13.99 29.93 -5.37
CA HIS A 284 -13.85 28.78 -4.46
C HIS A 284 -14.33 27.46 -5.09
N THR A 285 -15.29 27.47 -6.02
CA THR A 285 -15.73 26.27 -6.76
C THR A 285 -14.73 25.83 -7.84
N MET A 286 -13.91 26.75 -8.34
CA MET A 286 -13.00 26.51 -9.46
C MET A 286 -11.55 26.23 -9.02
N CYS A 287 -11.23 26.45 -7.74
CA CYS A 287 -9.95 26.06 -7.16
C CYS A 287 -9.87 24.52 -7.00
N ARG A 288 -8.66 23.99 -6.74
CA ARG A 288 -8.45 22.54 -6.56
C ARG A 288 -9.32 21.97 -5.44
N LEU A 289 -9.36 22.64 -4.28
CA LEU A 289 -10.20 22.24 -3.15
C LEU A 289 -11.69 22.26 -3.52
N GLY A 290 -12.13 23.28 -4.26
CA GLY A 290 -13.49 23.39 -4.78
C GLY A 290 -13.89 22.24 -5.67
N LYS A 291 -13.08 21.93 -6.69
CA LYS A 291 -13.35 20.82 -7.60
C LYS A 291 -13.41 19.49 -6.85
N TRP A 292 -12.49 19.27 -5.91
CA TRP A 292 -12.51 18.10 -5.05
C TRP A 292 -13.76 18.03 -4.16
N TYR A 293 -14.17 19.18 -3.60
CA TYR A 293 -15.35 19.31 -2.77
C TYR A 293 -16.63 19.06 -3.56
N TYR A 294 -16.89 19.78 -4.64
CA TYR A 294 -18.20 19.76 -5.29
C TYR A 294 -18.44 18.56 -6.23
N ASP A 295 -17.39 18.08 -6.91
CA ASP A 295 -17.53 17.09 -8.00
C ASP A 295 -16.52 15.94 -7.93
N GLY A 296 -15.50 16.05 -7.08
CA GLY A 296 -14.39 15.11 -6.99
C GLY A 296 -14.53 14.05 -5.89
N GLU A 297 -13.37 13.50 -5.49
CA GLU A 297 -13.25 12.46 -4.47
C GLU A 297 -13.78 12.90 -3.10
N GLY A 298 -13.66 14.19 -2.77
CA GLY A 298 -14.22 14.81 -1.57
C GLY A 298 -15.68 14.44 -1.36
N LYS A 299 -16.49 14.66 -2.39
CA LYS A 299 -17.92 14.35 -2.36
C LYS A 299 -18.21 12.86 -2.29
N ARG A 300 -17.44 12.07 -3.04
CA ARG A 300 -17.71 10.62 -3.18
C ARG A 300 -17.37 9.86 -1.91
N TYR A 301 -16.26 10.19 -1.27
CA TYR A 301 -15.68 9.39 -0.19
C TYR A 301 -15.69 10.09 1.17
N PHE A 302 -15.64 11.42 1.20
CA PHE A 302 -15.41 12.17 2.45
C PHE A 302 -16.59 13.04 2.89
N ALA A 303 -17.71 13.02 2.15
CA ALA A 303 -18.88 13.84 2.46
C ALA A 303 -19.51 13.59 3.84
N LYS A 304 -19.24 12.42 4.44
CA LYS A 304 -19.73 12.04 5.76
C LYS A 304 -18.84 12.52 6.92
N LEU A 305 -17.63 13.01 6.64
CA LEU A 305 -16.74 13.51 7.67
C LEU A 305 -17.24 14.88 8.16
N ASP A 306 -17.27 15.07 9.48
CA ASP A 306 -17.71 16.35 10.08
C ASP A 306 -16.98 17.57 9.50
N GLY A 307 -15.66 17.45 9.31
CA GLY A 307 -14.84 18.56 8.79
C GLY A 307 -15.17 18.91 7.34
N TYR A 308 -15.74 17.98 6.56
CA TYR A 308 -16.07 18.22 5.16
C TYR A 308 -17.22 19.23 5.04
N ALA A 309 -18.37 18.96 5.66
CA ALA A 309 -19.53 19.84 5.57
C ALA A 309 -19.26 21.22 6.19
N GLN A 310 -18.50 21.28 7.29
CA GLN A 310 -18.16 22.53 7.98
C GLN A 310 -17.23 23.45 7.18
N MET A 311 -16.50 22.90 6.20
CA MET A 311 -15.51 23.64 5.43
C MET A 311 -16.09 24.55 4.35
N GLU A 312 -17.27 24.24 3.80
CA GLU A 312 -17.80 24.91 2.60
C GLU A 312 -17.89 26.42 2.77
N LYS A 313 -18.58 26.85 3.84
CA LYS A 313 -18.80 28.26 4.14
C LYS A 313 -17.51 29.03 4.37
N PRO A 314 -16.60 28.63 5.28
CA PRO A 314 -15.35 29.35 5.47
C PRO A 314 -14.47 29.33 4.22
N HIS A 315 -14.49 28.26 3.41
CA HIS A 315 -13.77 28.21 2.13
C HIS A 315 -14.32 29.23 1.12
N ALA A 316 -15.64 29.30 0.97
CA ALA A 316 -16.28 30.32 0.13
C ALA A 316 -15.95 31.74 0.61
N ASP A 317 -15.95 31.96 1.93
CA ASP A 317 -15.66 33.26 2.54
C ASP A 317 -14.19 33.69 2.35
N VAL A 318 -13.21 32.77 2.40
CA VAL A 318 -11.80 33.08 2.05
C VAL A 318 -11.70 33.70 0.66
N HIS A 319 -12.28 33.04 -0.35
CA HIS A 319 -12.23 33.56 -1.72
C HIS A 319 -13.03 34.85 -1.87
N LYS A 320 -14.19 34.95 -1.23
CA LYS A 320 -15.03 36.16 -1.26
C LYS A 320 -14.28 37.37 -0.71
N PHE A 321 -13.73 37.26 0.50
CA PHE A 321 -13.04 38.38 1.15
C PHE A 321 -11.68 38.68 0.50
N GLY A 322 -10.94 37.67 0.02
CA GLY A 322 -9.71 37.89 -0.74
C GLY A 322 -9.95 38.70 -2.02
N LYS A 323 -11.00 38.35 -2.78
CA LYS A 323 -11.39 39.10 -3.99
C LYS A 323 -11.89 40.51 -3.67
N ALA A 324 -12.73 40.66 -2.65
CA ALA A 324 -13.24 41.96 -2.21
C ALA A 324 -12.10 42.90 -1.73
N ALA A 325 -11.08 42.35 -1.07
CA ALA A 325 -9.90 43.11 -0.69
C ALA A 325 -9.15 43.68 -1.91
N VAL A 326 -8.93 42.85 -2.94
CA VAL A 326 -8.27 43.27 -4.19
C VAL A 326 -9.11 44.32 -4.93
N GLU A 327 -10.42 44.14 -5.00
CA GLU A 327 -11.33 45.12 -5.60
C GLU A 327 -11.24 46.49 -4.89
N LYS A 328 -11.34 46.50 -3.55
CA LYS A 328 -11.22 47.72 -2.74
C LYS A 328 -9.86 48.38 -2.84
N TYR A 329 -8.79 47.60 -2.99
CA TYR A 329 -7.44 48.12 -3.22
C TYR A 329 -7.40 48.98 -4.49
N HIS A 330 -7.92 48.46 -5.60
CA HIS A 330 -7.96 49.17 -6.89
C HIS A 330 -8.90 50.38 -6.88
N GLN A 331 -9.92 50.37 -6.03
CA GLN A 331 -10.79 51.53 -5.79
C GLN A 331 -10.16 52.61 -4.89
N GLY A 332 -8.96 52.37 -4.35
CA GLY A 332 -8.27 53.26 -3.40
C GLY A 332 -8.79 53.17 -1.96
N LEU A 333 -9.70 52.23 -1.66
CA LEU A 333 -10.28 51.99 -0.34
C LEU A 333 -9.40 51.06 0.51
N ILE A 334 -8.12 51.41 0.66
CA ILE A 334 -7.09 50.55 1.26
C ILE A 334 -7.46 50.07 2.67
N ALA A 335 -7.97 50.97 3.52
CA ALA A 335 -8.33 50.63 4.91
C ALA A 335 -9.47 49.61 4.99
N GLU A 336 -10.43 49.65 4.07
CA GLU A 336 -11.50 48.66 3.99
C GLU A 336 -11.01 47.34 3.41
N GLY A 337 -10.10 47.39 2.43
CA GLY A 337 -9.44 46.20 1.89
C GLY A 337 -8.65 45.44 2.95
N ILE A 338 -7.96 46.13 3.87
CA ILE A 338 -7.24 45.51 5.00
C ILE A 338 -8.21 44.80 5.96
N LYS A 339 -9.42 45.33 6.17
CA LYS A 339 -10.45 44.63 6.97
C LYS A 339 -10.88 43.33 6.29
N ASP A 340 -11.05 43.33 4.97
CA ASP A 340 -11.37 42.11 4.22
C ASP A 340 -10.22 41.10 4.25
N ILE A 341 -8.95 41.53 4.18
CA ILE A 341 -7.79 40.63 4.41
C ILE A 341 -7.88 39.98 5.79
N SER A 342 -8.24 40.74 6.82
CA SER A 342 -8.36 40.21 8.19
C SER A 342 -9.47 39.16 8.31
N LEU A 343 -10.59 39.36 7.61
CA LEU A 343 -11.67 38.38 7.50
C LEU A 343 -11.23 37.13 6.71
N MET A 344 -10.52 37.32 5.59
CA MET A 344 -9.95 36.23 4.80
C MET A 344 -9.01 35.35 5.64
N GLU A 345 -8.11 35.95 6.42
CA GLU A 345 -7.21 35.20 7.32
C GLU A 345 -7.97 34.43 8.40
N THR A 346 -9.00 35.04 8.99
CA THR A 346 -9.85 34.39 9.98
C THR A 346 -10.54 33.16 9.41
N HIS A 347 -11.22 33.30 8.27
CA HIS A 347 -11.90 32.17 7.62
C HIS A 347 -10.92 31.13 7.08
N SER A 348 -9.71 31.54 6.67
CA SER A 348 -8.66 30.60 6.27
C SER A 348 -8.28 29.68 7.41
N MET A 349 -8.16 30.20 8.64
CA MET A 349 -7.91 29.37 9.81
C MET A 349 -9.03 28.37 10.09
N ASP A 350 -10.28 28.72 9.80
CA ASP A 350 -11.41 27.79 9.94
C ASP A 350 -11.37 26.68 8.87
N VAL A 351 -10.98 27.00 7.63
CA VAL A 351 -10.71 25.98 6.59
C VAL A 351 -9.60 25.03 7.04
N LEU A 352 -8.48 25.56 7.55
CA LEU A 352 -7.35 24.79 8.05
C LEU A 352 -7.77 23.80 9.17
N LYS A 353 -8.59 24.26 10.12
CA LYS A 353 -9.15 23.40 11.19
C LYS A 353 -10.05 22.30 10.63
N CYS A 354 -10.88 22.62 9.63
CA CYS A 354 -11.76 21.64 8.99
C CYS A 354 -10.96 20.56 8.24
N LEU A 355 -9.94 20.97 7.48
CA LEU A 355 -9.01 20.07 6.79
C LEU A 355 -8.28 19.16 7.78
N GLU A 356 -7.77 19.70 8.88
CA GLU A 356 -7.10 18.92 9.92
C GLU A 356 -8.05 17.92 10.59
N LYS A 357 -9.27 18.35 10.90
CA LYS A 357 -10.30 17.47 11.47
C LYS A 357 -10.59 16.28 10.55
N MET A 358 -10.67 16.49 9.24
CA MET A 358 -10.83 15.39 8.27
C MET A 358 -9.59 14.47 8.25
N ALA A 359 -8.38 15.05 8.24
CA ALA A 359 -7.14 14.29 8.13
C ALA A 359 -6.84 13.38 9.34
N ILE A 360 -7.44 13.66 10.51
CA ILE A 360 -7.29 12.85 11.74
C ILE A 360 -8.45 11.84 11.90
N SER A 361 -9.55 12.00 11.16
CA SER A 361 -10.75 11.17 11.33
C SER A 361 -10.69 9.81 10.59
N ILE A 362 -9.59 9.54 9.88
CA ILE A 362 -9.32 8.33 9.10
C ILE A 362 -7.91 7.86 9.45
#